data_AF-A0A930JWL0-F1
#
_entry.id   AF-A0A930JWL0-F1
#
_cell.length_a   1.000
_cell.length_b   1.000
_cell.length_c   1.000
_cell.angle_alpha   90.00
_cell.angle_beta   90.00
_cell.angle_gamma   90.00
#
_symmetry.space_group_name_H-M   'P 1'
#
loop_
_entity.id
_entity.type
_entity.pdbx_description
1 polymer ?
#
loop_
_entity_poly.entity_id
_entity_poly.type
_entity_poly.pdbx_seq_one_letter_code
_entity_poly.pdbx_strand_id
1 'polypeptide(L)'
;GNTQLTFFPKIMSEIQYTNAAKTTGYVHSLDAVLTADETLLVRAEAEILLKNYTAALADMNAWVVSHTEETVGSATRPTLTEASINSFFNGLSTVPAKVMMDAQMGVKKPLHPQGFSVEDGTQTNMLYALLQMRRIETWQQGLRFQDIKRYGIEITHRIDGEDPIYFVAGDLRGAIQLPSDVINSGLQANPRN
;
A
#
# COMPACT_ATOMS: atom_id res chain seq x y z
N GLY A 1 3.52 -12.20 28.44
CA GLY A 1 2.80 -12.51 27.19
C GLY A 1 3.82 -12.63 26.10
N ASN A 2 3.88 -13.78 25.41
CA ASN A 2 4.92 -14.11 24.41
C ASN A 2 4.54 -13.60 23.00
N THR A 3 3.92 -12.43 22.90
CA THR A 3 3.58 -11.85 21.61
C THR A 3 4.86 -11.38 20.96
N GLN A 4 5.38 -12.17 20.02
CA GLN A 4 6.51 -11.81 19.19
C GLN A 4 6.08 -10.65 18.29
N LEU A 5 6.36 -9.42 18.73
CA LEU A 5 6.18 -8.23 17.92
C LEU A 5 7.33 -8.20 16.90
N THR A 6 7.07 -8.62 15.66
CA THR A 6 8.04 -8.43 14.57
C THR A 6 8.09 -6.94 14.25
N PHE A 7 9.16 -6.29 14.68
CA PHE A 7 9.41 -4.88 14.46
C PHE A 7 9.96 -4.69 13.03
N PHE A 8 9.23 -3.93 12.20
CA PHE A 8 9.69 -3.48 10.89
C PHE A 8 9.93 -1.96 10.96
N PRO A 9 11.05 -1.49 11.56
CA PRO A 9 11.29 -0.07 11.67
C PRO A 9 11.65 0.51 10.32
N LYS A 10 10.71 1.24 9.72
CA LYS A 10 11.02 2.11 8.59
C LYS A 10 11.59 3.46 9.03
N ILE A 11 11.14 3.96 10.18
CA ILE A 11 11.64 5.17 10.83
C ILE A 11 12.17 4.75 12.20
N MET A 12 13.49 4.82 12.38
CA MET A 12 14.13 4.51 13.66
C MET A 12 14.31 5.79 14.48
N SER A 13 14.09 5.65 15.79
CA SER A 13 14.42 6.69 16.74
C SER A 13 15.92 6.73 17.00
N GLU A 14 16.53 7.90 16.86
CA GLU A 14 17.92 8.15 17.22
C GLU A 14 17.95 9.05 18.47
N ILE A 15 18.80 8.71 19.45
CA ILE A 15 18.90 9.47 20.70
C ILE A 15 20.13 10.38 20.64
N GLN A 16 19.89 11.69 20.70
CA GLN A 16 20.93 12.68 20.96
C GLN A 16 21.14 12.80 22.47
N TYR A 17 22.19 12.17 22.99
CA TYR A 17 22.55 12.29 24.40
C TYR A 17 23.11 13.67 24.71
N THR A 18 22.62 14.29 25.79
CA THR A 18 23.07 15.60 26.27
C THR A 18 24.12 15.51 27.37
N ASN A 19 24.39 14.31 27.87
CA ASN A 19 25.40 14.05 28.89
C ASN A 19 26.34 12.90 28.52
N ALA A 20 27.58 12.94 29.01
CA ALA A 20 28.59 11.91 28.73
C ALA A 20 28.20 10.51 29.26
N ALA A 21 27.36 10.44 30.30
CA ALA A 21 26.87 9.19 30.87
C ALA A 21 25.74 8.51 30.07
N LYS A 22 25.25 9.14 28.98
CA LYS A 22 24.16 8.63 28.12
C LYS A 22 22.86 8.27 28.86
N THR A 23 22.53 9.04 29.90
CA THR A 23 21.30 8.83 30.70
C THR A 23 20.19 9.79 30.34
N THR A 24 20.52 10.88 29.65
CA THR A 24 19.59 11.96 29.31
C THR A 24 19.81 12.39 27.87
N GLY A 25 18.73 12.60 27.11
CA GLY A 25 18.83 12.95 25.70
C GLY A 25 17.48 13.30 25.08
N TYR A 26 17.53 13.79 23.86
CA TYR A 26 16.35 14.02 23.01
C TYR A 26 16.22 12.89 22.01
N VAL A 27 14.98 12.45 21.77
CA VAL A 27 14.66 11.44 20.77
C VAL A 27 14.33 12.15 19.47
N HIS A 28 15.06 11.84 18.42
CA HIS A 28 14.83 12.33 17.07
C HIS A 28 14.45 11.16 16.17
N SER A 29 13.88 11.46 15.01
CA SER A 29 13.61 10.47 13.96
C SER A 29 13.76 11.16 12.61
N LEU A 30 14.42 10.47 11.68
CA LEU A 30 14.57 10.96 10.31
C LEU A 30 13.51 10.30 9.43
N ASP A 31 12.66 11.11 8.81
CA ASP A 31 11.74 10.65 7.79
C ASP A 31 12.29 11.00 6.40
N ALA A 32 12.59 9.98 5.61
CA ALA A 32 13.03 10.14 4.23
C ALA A 32 11.80 10.22 3.32
N VAL A 33 11.49 11.43 2.84
CA VAL A 33 10.33 11.69 1.97
C VAL A 33 10.39 10.92 0.65
N LEU A 34 11.60 10.68 0.11
CA LEU A 34 11.83 9.84 -1.05
C LEU A 34 12.82 8.73 -0.70
N THR A 35 12.46 7.49 -1.02
CA THR A 35 13.30 6.31 -0.80
C THR A 35 13.49 5.55 -2.10
N ALA A 36 14.64 4.87 -2.22
CA ALA A 36 14.95 4.06 -3.39
C ALA A 36 13.94 2.92 -3.56
N ASP A 37 13.51 2.28 -2.47
CA ASP A 37 12.55 1.17 -2.49
C ASP A 37 11.16 1.61 -2.99
N GLU A 38 10.65 2.76 -2.52
CA GLU A 38 9.39 3.31 -3.01
C GLU A 38 9.48 3.67 -4.50
N THR A 39 10.59 4.30 -4.91
CA THR A 39 10.86 4.66 -6.31
C THR A 39 10.95 3.41 -7.21
N LEU A 40 11.57 2.34 -6.73
CA LEU A 40 11.68 1.06 -7.43
C LEU A 40 10.29 0.46 -7.69
N LEU A 41 9.39 0.50 -6.69
CA LEU A 41 8.02 0.02 -6.85
C LEU A 41 7.17 0.95 -7.75
N VAL A 42 7.40 2.26 -7.75
CA VAL A 42 6.77 3.18 -8.72
C VAL A 42 7.23 2.88 -10.14
N ARG A 43 8.52 2.57 -10.34
CA ARG A 43 9.03 2.17 -11.65
C ARG A 43 8.40 0.85 -12.12
N ALA A 44 8.36 -0.15 -11.25
CA ALA A 44 7.69 -1.42 -11.54
C ALA A 44 6.21 -1.22 -11.92
N GLU A 45 5.52 -0.29 -11.25
CA GLU A 45 4.15 0.09 -11.59
C GLU A 45 4.02 0.58 -13.04
N ALA A 46 4.88 1.52 -13.44
CA ALA A 46 4.89 2.07 -14.77
C ALA A 46 5.19 1.00 -15.83
N GLU A 47 6.16 0.11 -15.57
CA GLU A 47 6.49 -0.99 -16.47
C GLU A 47 5.32 -1.98 -16.63
N ILE A 48 4.56 -2.27 -15.56
CA ILE A 48 3.34 -3.09 -15.66
C ILE A 48 2.28 -2.40 -16.53
N LEU A 49 2.09 -1.09 -16.38
CA LEU A 49 1.16 -0.32 -17.21
C LEU A 49 1.57 -0.29 -18.68
N LEU A 50 2.88 -0.27 -18.95
CA LEU A 50 3.48 -0.40 -20.29
C LEU A 50 3.53 -1.85 -20.81
N LYS A 51 3.05 -2.83 -20.03
CA LYS A 51 3.08 -4.27 -20.33
C LYS A 51 4.49 -4.86 -20.47
N ASN A 52 5.49 -4.20 -19.91
CA ASN A 52 6.86 -4.69 -19.83
C ASN A 52 7.06 -5.49 -18.53
N TYR A 53 6.44 -6.67 -18.47
CA TYR A 53 6.42 -7.49 -17.25
C TYR A 53 7.81 -7.98 -16.83
N THR A 54 8.72 -8.20 -17.77
CA THR A 54 10.10 -8.59 -17.48
C THR A 54 10.83 -7.53 -16.65
N ALA A 55 10.74 -6.25 -17.04
CA ALA A 55 11.36 -5.16 -16.30
C ALA A 55 10.68 -4.96 -14.93
N ALA A 56 9.35 -5.02 -14.89
CA ALA A 56 8.61 -4.94 -13.63
C ALA A 56 8.99 -6.05 -12.64
N LEU A 57 9.11 -7.29 -13.12
CA LEU A 57 9.52 -8.43 -12.29
C LEU A 57 10.96 -8.30 -11.81
N ALA A 58 11.86 -7.72 -12.61
CA ALA A 58 13.23 -7.47 -12.16
C ALA A 58 13.24 -6.52 -10.95
N ASP A 59 12.48 -5.43 -11.02
CA ASP A 59 12.34 -4.46 -9.93
C ASP A 59 11.64 -5.07 -8.70
N MET A 60 10.55 -5.80 -8.91
CA MET A 60 9.83 -6.46 -7.83
C MET A 60 10.70 -7.52 -7.13
N ASN A 61 11.46 -8.31 -7.88
CA ASN A 61 12.38 -9.30 -7.30
C ASN A 61 13.56 -8.61 -6.58
N ALA A 62 14.07 -7.49 -7.07
CA ALA A 62 15.09 -6.72 -6.37
C ALA A 62 14.59 -6.24 -4.99
N TRP A 63 13.33 -5.77 -4.92
CA TRP A 63 12.69 -5.43 -3.64
C TRP A 63 12.53 -6.67 -2.73
N VAL A 64 12.11 -7.82 -3.27
CA VAL A 64 11.99 -9.06 -2.48
C VAL A 64 13.34 -9.50 -1.91
N VAL A 65 14.41 -9.40 -2.71
CA VAL A 65 15.77 -9.74 -2.27
C VAL A 65 16.27 -8.83 -1.14
N SER A 66 15.93 -7.53 -1.16
CA SER A 66 16.31 -6.61 -0.07
C SER A 66 15.51 -6.82 1.21
N HIS A 67 14.28 -7.33 1.12
CA HIS A 67 13.35 -7.45 2.25
C HIS A 67 13.23 -8.85 2.85
N THR A 68 13.82 -9.87 2.22
CA THR A 68 13.73 -11.26 2.68
C THR A 68 15.07 -11.97 2.58
N GLU A 69 15.41 -12.78 3.58
CA GLU A 69 16.59 -13.63 3.54
C GLU A 69 16.42 -14.75 2.51
N GLU A 70 17.53 -15.23 1.93
CA GLU A 70 17.48 -16.25 0.89
C GLU A 70 16.92 -17.58 1.39
N THR A 71 17.27 -17.99 2.62
CA THR A 71 16.76 -19.21 3.24
C THR A 71 16.74 -19.07 4.76
N VAL A 72 15.62 -19.45 5.37
CA VAL A 72 15.45 -19.56 6.84
C VAL A 72 14.80 -20.90 7.15
N GLY A 73 15.56 -21.81 7.77
CA GLY A 73 15.09 -23.17 8.04
C GLY A 73 14.75 -23.91 6.74
N SER A 74 13.50 -24.32 6.59
CA SER A 74 12.99 -24.98 5.37
C SER A 74 12.36 -24.02 4.34
N ALA A 75 12.28 -22.73 4.65
CA ALA A 75 11.69 -21.73 3.76
C ALA A 75 12.77 -21.09 2.89
N THR A 76 12.58 -21.13 1.58
CA THR A 76 13.42 -20.44 0.60
C THR A 76 12.65 -19.29 -0.02
N ARG A 77 13.32 -18.15 -0.17
CA ARG A 77 12.74 -16.97 -0.83
C ARG A 77 12.27 -17.31 -2.24
N PRO A 78 11.00 -17.06 -2.59
CA PRO A 78 10.51 -17.31 -3.93
C PRO A 78 11.01 -16.24 -4.91
N THR A 79 11.32 -16.66 -6.14
CA THR A 79 11.48 -15.74 -7.27
C THR A 79 10.12 -15.51 -7.92
N LEU A 80 9.68 -14.25 -7.96
CA LEU A 80 8.44 -13.87 -8.61
C LEU A 80 8.57 -14.05 -10.13
N THR A 81 7.62 -14.79 -10.69
CA THR A 81 7.43 -14.98 -12.13
C THR A 81 5.97 -14.70 -12.50
N GLU A 82 5.70 -14.35 -13.76
CA GLU A 82 4.32 -14.16 -14.23
C GLU A 82 3.43 -15.37 -13.92
N ALA A 83 3.95 -16.58 -14.15
CA ALA A 83 3.23 -17.83 -13.87
C ALA A 83 2.89 -17.97 -12.38
N SER A 84 3.84 -17.68 -11.48
CA SER A 84 3.60 -17.76 -10.03
C SER A 84 2.56 -16.75 -9.54
N ILE A 85 2.64 -15.50 -10.04
CA ILE A 85 1.72 -14.42 -9.67
C ILE A 85 0.32 -14.73 -10.20
N ASN A 86 0.21 -15.14 -11.46
CA ASN A 86 -1.05 -15.54 -12.07
C ASN A 86 -1.68 -16.74 -11.36
N SER A 87 -0.89 -17.78 -11.05
CA SER A 87 -1.38 -18.94 -10.31
C SER A 87 -1.95 -18.54 -8.94
N PHE A 88 -1.23 -17.69 -8.21
CA PHE A 88 -1.66 -17.21 -6.90
C PHE A 88 -2.97 -16.41 -6.98
N PHE A 89 -3.03 -15.36 -7.81
CA PHE A 89 -4.22 -14.50 -7.86
C PHE A 89 -5.41 -15.15 -8.57
N ASN A 90 -5.20 -16.05 -9.53
CA ASN A 90 -6.30 -16.80 -10.14
C ASN A 90 -6.93 -17.79 -9.16
N GLY A 91 -6.16 -18.32 -8.20
CA GLY A 91 -6.66 -19.17 -7.12
C GLY A 91 -7.45 -18.44 -6.03
N LEU A 92 -7.40 -17.10 -6.00
CA LEU A 92 -8.09 -16.29 -4.99
C LEU A 92 -9.45 -15.79 -5.47
N SER A 93 -10.43 -15.86 -4.56
CA SER A 93 -11.71 -15.18 -4.72
C SER A 93 -11.53 -13.66 -4.58
N THR A 94 -12.25 -12.92 -5.41
CA THR A 94 -12.28 -11.46 -5.33
C THR A 94 -13.02 -11.02 -4.07
N VAL A 95 -12.49 -10.01 -3.38
CA VAL A 95 -13.11 -9.42 -2.19
C VAL A 95 -14.35 -8.62 -2.61
N PRO A 96 -15.51 -8.80 -1.94
CA PRO A 96 -16.69 -8.01 -2.23
C PRO A 96 -16.49 -6.54 -1.84
N ALA A 97 -17.15 -5.64 -2.58
CA ALA A 97 -17.18 -4.20 -2.30
C ALA A 97 -17.53 -3.86 -0.85
N LYS A 98 -18.54 -4.57 -0.33
CA LYS A 98 -19.02 -4.47 1.04
C LYS A 98 -18.59 -5.71 1.81
N VAL A 99 -17.67 -5.54 2.75
CA VAL A 99 -17.19 -6.64 3.59
C VAL A 99 -18.00 -6.69 4.87
N MET A 100 -18.73 -7.80 5.07
CA MET A 100 -19.62 -7.99 6.21
C MET A 100 -19.07 -9.01 7.22
N MET A 101 -18.15 -9.88 6.79
CA MET A 101 -17.55 -10.93 7.61
C MET A 101 -16.04 -11.00 7.40
N ASP A 102 -15.30 -11.45 8.41
CA ASP A 102 -13.83 -11.51 8.35
C ASP A 102 -13.33 -12.47 7.25
N ALA A 103 -14.09 -13.53 6.96
CA ALA A 103 -13.78 -14.48 5.90
C ALA A 103 -13.79 -13.88 4.48
N GLN A 104 -14.39 -12.70 4.29
CA GLN A 104 -14.40 -11.99 3.01
C GLN A 104 -13.18 -11.08 2.83
N MET A 105 -12.36 -10.90 3.86
CA MET A 105 -11.16 -10.08 3.79
C MET A 105 -10.09 -10.75 2.92
N GLY A 106 -9.41 -9.97 2.10
CA GLY A 106 -8.38 -10.48 1.20
C GLY A 106 -7.62 -9.39 0.46
N VAL A 107 -6.62 -9.82 -0.30
CA VAL A 107 -5.74 -8.93 -1.09
C VAL A 107 -6.29 -8.59 -2.47
N LYS A 108 -7.10 -9.49 -3.06
CA LYS A 108 -7.65 -9.36 -4.42
C LYS A 108 -8.93 -8.51 -4.42
N LYS A 109 -8.79 -7.21 -4.25
CA LYS A 109 -9.90 -6.24 -4.26
C LYS A 109 -10.15 -5.73 -5.67
N PRO A 110 -11.39 -5.66 -6.19
CA PRO A 110 -11.67 -5.09 -7.51
C PRO A 110 -10.99 -3.73 -7.70
N LEU A 111 -10.34 -3.56 -8.86
CA LEU A 111 -9.70 -2.31 -9.23
C LEU A 111 -10.63 -1.56 -10.20
N HIS A 112 -10.85 -0.27 -9.92
CA HIS A 112 -11.60 0.65 -10.75
C HIS A 112 -10.76 1.91 -11.02
N PRO A 113 -9.67 1.80 -11.80
CA PRO A 113 -8.72 2.89 -11.98
C PRO A 113 -9.38 4.14 -12.55
N GLN A 114 -8.98 5.31 -12.03
CA GLN A 114 -9.55 6.59 -12.44
C GLN A 114 -8.60 7.28 -13.43
N GLY A 115 -8.99 7.37 -14.70
CA GLY A 115 -8.23 8.06 -15.74
C GLY A 115 -7.26 7.19 -16.57
N PHE A 116 -7.24 5.87 -16.34
CA PHE A 116 -6.54 4.91 -17.18
C PHE A 116 -7.26 3.55 -17.18
N SER A 117 -6.87 2.65 -18.09
CA SER A 117 -7.41 1.30 -18.17
C SER A 117 -6.36 0.27 -17.78
N VAL A 118 -6.81 -0.83 -17.19
CA VAL A 118 -5.99 -1.98 -16.83
C VAL A 118 -6.66 -3.19 -17.45
N GLU A 119 -5.88 -4.03 -18.14
CA GLU A 119 -6.34 -5.26 -18.77
C GLU A 119 -6.53 -6.36 -17.71
N ASP A 120 -7.60 -7.12 -17.88
CA ASP A 120 -7.85 -8.32 -17.07
C ASP A 120 -6.75 -9.37 -17.29
N GLY A 121 -6.57 -10.27 -16.32
CA GLY A 121 -5.54 -11.31 -16.37
C GLY A 121 -4.19 -10.83 -15.84
N THR A 122 -3.11 -11.03 -16.62
CA THR A 122 -1.73 -10.84 -16.13
C THR A 122 -1.48 -9.43 -15.63
N GLN A 123 -1.93 -8.39 -16.35
CA GLN A 123 -1.68 -7.00 -15.95
C GLN A 123 -2.31 -6.70 -14.58
N THR A 124 -3.58 -7.05 -14.41
CA THR A 124 -4.30 -6.90 -13.13
C THR A 124 -3.65 -7.72 -12.01
N ASN A 125 -3.25 -8.98 -12.28
CA ASN A 125 -2.61 -9.84 -11.27
C ASN A 125 -1.24 -9.31 -10.83
N MET A 126 -0.45 -8.78 -11.77
CA MET A 126 0.82 -8.11 -11.49
C MET A 126 0.62 -6.86 -10.63
N LEU A 127 -0.42 -6.06 -10.92
CA LEU A 127 -0.78 -4.90 -10.10
C LEU A 127 -1.22 -5.30 -8.69
N TYR A 128 -1.95 -6.40 -8.52
CA TYR A 128 -2.28 -6.89 -7.17
C TYR A 128 -1.04 -7.24 -6.36
N ALA A 129 -0.07 -7.93 -6.96
CA ALA A 129 1.21 -8.24 -6.31
C ALA A 129 1.92 -6.94 -5.91
N LEU A 130 2.07 -6.00 -6.85
CA LEU A 130 2.75 -4.74 -6.62
C LEU A 130 2.07 -3.89 -5.55
N LEU A 131 0.73 -3.76 -5.58
CA LEU A 131 -0.02 -2.98 -4.59
C LEU A 131 0.09 -3.55 -3.18
N GLN A 132 0.29 -4.87 -3.05
CA GLN A 132 0.57 -5.48 -1.76
C GLN A 132 2.01 -5.19 -1.31
N MET A 133 2.99 -5.21 -2.21
CA MET A 133 4.37 -4.79 -1.90
C MET A 133 4.41 -3.32 -1.48
N ARG A 134 3.77 -2.42 -2.23
CA ARG A 134 3.64 -1.00 -1.87
C ARG A 134 2.98 -0.80 -0.51
N ARG A 135 1.98 -1.62 -0.17
CA ARG A 135 1.30 -1.57 1.14
C ARG A 135 2.23 -1.92 2.30
N ILE A 136 3.12 -2.90 2.10
CA ILE A 136 4.14 -3.28 3.09
C ILE A 136 5.18 -2.16 3.18
N GLU A 137 5.71 -1.73 2.03
CA GLU A 137 6.75 -0.72 1.93
C GLU A 137 6.35 0.62 2.56
N THR A 138 5.13 1.08 2.29
CA THR A 138 4.66 2.41 2.71
C THR A 138 3.80 2.38 3.97
N TRP A 139 3.92 1.31 4.76
CA TRP A 139 3.16 1.15 6.00
C TRP A 139 3.41 2.34 6.94
N GLN A 140 2.32 2.93 7.45
CA GLN A 140 2.33 4.12 8.31
C GLN A 140 2.91 5.42 7.69
N GLN A 141 3.19 5.47 6.39
CA GLN A 141 3.69 6.68 5.71
C GLN A 141 2.57 7.50 5.04
N GLY A 142 1.30 7.14 5.22
CA GLY A 142 0.16 7.89 4.68
C GLY A 142 -0.09 7.75 3.17
N LEU A 143 0.72 6.96 2.45
CA LEU A 143 0.60 6.81 1.00
C LEU A 143 -0.52 5.86 0.56
N ARG A 144 -1.01 4.99 1.46
CA ARG A 144 -2.02 3.97 1.11
C ARG A 144 -3.32 4.56 0.57
N PHE A 145 -3.74 5.73 1.06
CA PHE A 145 -4.96 6.37 0.61
C PHE A 145 -4.85 6.87 -0.84
N GLN A 146 -3.64 7.21 -1.29
CA GLN A 146 -3.39 7.60 -2.68
C GLN A 146 -3.57 6.40 -3.62
N ASP A 147 -3.03 5.24 -3.27
CA ASP A 147 -3.24 4.00 -4.05
C ASP A 147 -4.73 3.62 -4.12
N ILE A 148 -5.45 3.75 -3.00
CA ILE A 148 -6.89 3.49 -2.93
C ILE A 148 -7.66 4.35 -3.92
N LYS A 149 -7.32 5.65 -4.01
CA LYS A 149 -7.95 6.58 -4.94
C LYS A 149 -7.58 6.30 -6.39
N ARG A 150 -6.29 6.11 -6.68
CA ARG A 150 -5.77 5.90 -8.05
C ARG A 150 -6.39 4.68 -8.70
N TYR A 151 -6.47 3.58 -7.95
CA TYR A 151 -7.00 2.30 -8.42
C TYR A 151 -8.46 2.06 -8.08
N GLY A 152 -9.18 3.05 -7.51
CA GLY A 152 -10.59 2.92 -7.14
C GLY A 152 -10.88 1.70 -6.27
N ILE A 153 -10.00 1.43 -5.30
CA ILE A 153 -10.11 0.29 -4.39
C ILE A 153 -11.21 0.58 -3.38
N GLU A 154 -12.21 -0.29 -3.31
CA GLU A 154 -13.29 -0.13 -2.34
C GLU A 154 -12.85 -0.63 -0.95
N ILE A 155 -13.15 0.18 0.08
CA ILE A 155 -12.83 -0.14 1.47
C ILE A 155 -14.08 -0.08 2.32
N THR A 156 -14.19 -1.05 3.23
CA THR A 156 -15.20 -1.05 4.29
C THR A 156 -14.47 -0.84 5.61
N HIS A 157 -14.87 0.17 6.38
CA HIS A 157 -14.46 0.35 7.76
C HIS A 157 -15.62 -0.08 8.66
N ARG A 158 -15.45 -1.23 9.33
CA ARG A 158 -16.44 -1.75 10.27
C ARG A 158 -16.24 -1.05 11.61
N ILE A 159 -17.32 -0.49 12.15
CA ILE A 159 -17.36 0.16 13.45
C ILE A 159 -18.09 -0.78 14.41
N ASP A 160 -17.57 -0.93 15.62
CA ASP A 160 -18.21 -1.80 16.61
C ASP A 160 -19.52 -1.19 17.10
N GLY A 161 -20.61 -1.94 17.04
CA GLY A 161 -21.95 -1.48 17.41
C GLY A 161 -22.62 -0.49 16.44
N GLU A 162 -21.99 -0.14 15.31
CA GLU A 162 -22.53 0.80 14.32
C GLU A 162 -22.50 0.22 12.90
N ASP A 163 -23.20 0.89 11.98
CA ASP A 163 -23.17 0.52 10.57
C ASP A 163 -21.78 0.79 9.96
N PRO A 164 -21.26 -0.13 9.12
CA PRO A 164 -19.98 0.06 8.47
C PRO A 164 -19.96 1.29 7.55
N ILE A 165 -18.82 1.99 7.55
CA ILE A 165 -18.56 3.06 6.58
C ILE A 165 -17.97 2.44 5.32
N TYR A 166 -18.61 2.69 4.19
CA TYR A 166 -18.13 2.27 2.87
C TYR A 166 -17.47 3.45 2.15
N PHE A 167 -16.34 3.19 1.50
CA PHE A 167 -15.70 4.08 0.55
C PHE A 167 -15.71 3.39 -0.81
N VAL A 168 -16.42 3.99 -1.76
CA VAL A 168 -16.65 3.42 -3.10
C VAL A 168 -15.64 3.98 -4.10
N ALA A 169 -15.53 3.34 -5.26
CA ALA A 169 -14.72 3.88 -6.34
C ALA A 169 -15.23 5.27 -6.76
N GLY A 170 -14.31 6.23 -6.90
CA GLY A 170 -14.66 7.61 -7.29
C GLY A 170 -15.36 8.44 -6.20
N ASP A 171 -15.35 7.99 -4.94
CA ASP A 171 -15.98 8.71 -3.83
C ASP A 171 -15.37 10.11 -3.64
N LEU A 172 -16.22 11.14 -3.76
CA LEU A 172 -15.85 12.54 -3.64
C LEU A 172 -15.30 12.89 -2.24
N ARG A 173 -15.63 12.10 -1.21
CA ARG A 173 -15.07 12.23 0.14
C ARG A 173 -13.57 11.96 0.19
N GLY A 174 -13.00 11.34 -0.85
CA GLY A 174 -11.56 11.11 -0.98
C GLY A 174 -10.72 12.38 -1.18
N ALA A 175 -11.33 13.54 -1.43
CA ALA A 175 -10.64 14.83 -1.41
C ALA A 175 -10.86 15.53 -0.06
N ILE A 176 -9.82 16.12 0.53
CA ILE A 176 -9.97 17.00 1.69
C ILE A 176 -10.74 18.24 1.25
N GLN A 177 -11.66 18.76 2.07
CA GLN A 177 -12.42 19.97 1.71
C GLN A 177 -11.50 21.19 1.80
N LEU A 178 -11.71 22.18 0.93
CA LEU A 178 -11.06 23.48 1.07
C LEU A 178 -11.39 24.09 2.46
N PRO A 179 -10.45 24.79 3.11
CA PRO A 179 -10.74 25.48 4.36
C PRO A 179 -11.91 26.47 4.21
N SER A 180 -12.71 26.63 5.26
CA SER A 180 -13.91 27.48 5.24
C SER A 180 -13.60 28.92 4.85
N ASP A 181 -12.47 29.48 5.29
CA ASP A 181 -12.05 30.84 4.96
C ASP A 181 -11.85 31.04 3.46
N VAL A 182 -11.33 30.01 2.78
CA VAL A 182 -11.06 30.02 1.34
C VAL A 182 -12.38 29.94 0.55
N ILE A 183 -13.34 29.14 1.02
CA ILE A 183 -14.67 29.06 0.42
C ILE A 183 -15.41 30.38 0.60
N ASN A 184 -15.36 30.97 1.80
CA ASN A 184 -15.96 32.27 2.09
C ASN A 184 -15.34 33.41 1.28
N SER A 185 -14.06 33.30 0.90
CA SER A 185 -13.41 34.24 -0.03
C SER A 185 -13.82 34.07 -1.51
N GLY A 186 -14.65 33.07 -1.83
CA GLY A 186 -15.28 32.91 -3.14
C GLY A 186 -14.76 31.73 -3.98
N LEU A 187 -13.87 30.87 -3.46
CA LEU A 187 -13.52 29.64 -4.18
C LEU A 187 -14.63 28.59 -4.05
N GLN A 188 -14.90 27.90 -5.17
CA GLN A 188 -15.86 26.80 -5.18
C GLN A 188 -15.36 25.65 -4.32
N ALA A 189 -16.20 25.19 -3.40
CA ALA A 189 -15.91 24.04 -2.55
C ALA A 189 -15.73 22.77 -3.40
N ASN A 190 -14.89 21.85 -2.92
CA ASN A 190 -14.75 20.53 -3.54
C ASN A 190 -16.11 19.84 -3.55
N PRO A 191 -16.50 19.18 -4.68
CA PRO A 191 -17.74 18.44 -4.76
C PRO A 191 -17.89 17.45 -3.60
N ARG A 192 -19.10 17.36 -3.06
CA ARG A 192 -19.54 16.38 -2.06
C ARG A 192 -20.85 15.76 -2.55
N ASN A 193 -21.12 14.54 -2.10
CA ASN A 193 -22.43 13.90 -2.27
C ASN A 193 -23.47 14.59 -1.41
#